data_AF-A0A9C8KAP5-F1
#
_entry.id   AF-A0A9C8KAP5-F1
#
_cell.length_a   1.000
_cell.length_b   1.000
_cell.length_c   1.000
_cell.angle_alpha   90.00
_cell.angle_beta   90.00
_cell.angle_gamma   90.00
#
_symmetry.space_group_name_H-M   'P 1'
#
loop_
_entity.id
_entity.type
_entity.pdbx_description
1 polymer ?
#
loop_
_entity_poly.entity_id
_entity_poly.type
_entity_poly.pdbx_seq_one_letter_code
_entity_poly.pdbx_strand_id
1 'polypeptide(L)' 'GYTLLVEGKVDALVYDIVPLTYLINTEPNPDFKLSKRNINPQHYGFVFPLNSELRHTVNLELLRLKESSEIDQIITGYVQ' A
#
# COMPACT_ATOMS: atom_id res chain seq x y z
N GLY A 1 11.27 -10.26 6.69
CA GLY A 1 11.11 -8.92 7.28
C GLY A 1 10.43 -9.03 8.63
N TYR A 2 9.11 -9.18 8.63
CA TYR A 2 8.29 -9.22 9.85
C TYR A 2 8.74 -10.27 10.88
N THR A 3 9.04 -11.50 10.47
CA THR A 3 9.55 -12.55 11.39
C THR A 3 10.83 -12.12 12.13
N LEU A 4 11.75 -11.43 11.46
CA LEU A 4 12.98 -10.95 12.09
C LEU A 4 12.70 -9.86 13.14
N LEU A 5 11.67 -9.04 12.91
CA LEU A 5 11.22 -8.01 13.84
C LEU A 5 10.59 -8.67 15.09
N VAL A 6 9.69 -9.65 14.89
CA VAL A 6 9.06 -10.41 15.98
C VAL A 6 10.09 -11.18 16.82
N GLU A 7 11.10 -11.75 16.18
CA GLU A 7 12.20 -12.46 16.86
C GLU A 7 13.25 -11.52 17.49
N GLY A 8 13.09 -10.20 17.39
CA GLY A 8 14.04 -9.21 17.95
C GLY A 8 15.41 -9.21 17.27
N LYS A 9 15.51 -9.76 16.05
CA LYS A 9 16.76 -9.78 15.26
C LYS A 9 17.02 -8.46 14.54
N VAL A 10 16.02 -7.58 14.47
CA VAL A 10 16.10 -6.23 13.90
C VAL A 10 15.25 -5.28 14.75
N ASP A 11 15.63 -4.00 14.82
CA ASP A 11 14.92 -2.99 15.61
C ASP A 11 13.68 -2.41 14.88
N ALA A 12 13.68 -2.47 13.55
CA ALA A 12 12.60 -1.90 12.72
C ALA A 12 12.50 -2.60 11.36
N LEU A 13 11.29 -2.56 10.77
CA LEU A 13 11.02 -2.96 9.40
C LEU A 13 10.67 -1.73 8.56
N VAL A 14 11.42 -1.49 7.49
CA VAL A 14 11.07 -0.49 6.46
C VAL A 14 10.42 -1.22 5.30
N TYR A 15 9.18 -0.88 5.01
CA TYR A 15 8.38 -1.48 3.94
C TYR A 15 7.25 -0.54 3.52
N ASP A 16 6.46 -0.95 2.53
CA ASP A 16 5.36 -0.16 2.00
C ASP A 16 4.24 0.02 3.02
N ILE A 17 3.63 1.21 3.02
CA ILE A 17 2.64 1.58 4.04
C ILE A 17 1.38 0.72 3.98
N VAL A 18 0.88 0.40 2.79
CA VAL A 18 -0.37 -0.38 2.61
C VAL A 18 -0.28 -1.75 3.27
N PRO A 19 0.71 -2.61 2.96
CA PRO A 19 0.84 -3.91 3.62
C PRO A 19 1.18 -3.79 5.12
N LEU A 20 1.92 -2.75 5.54
CA LEU A 20 2.20 -2.53 6.97
C LEU A 20 0.95 -2.15 7.76
N THR A 21 0.09 -1.28 7.20
CA THR A 21 -1.19 -0.91 7.82
C THR A 21 -2.12 -2.12 7.88
N TYR A 22 -2.22 -2.90 6.80
CA TYR A 22 -2.98 -4.14 6.79
C TYR A 22 -2.54 -5.08 7.90
N LEU A 23 -1.23 -5.36 7.99
CA LEU A 23 -0.67 -6.25 8.99
C LEU A 23 -0.97 -5.81 10.43
N ILE A 24 -0.78 -4.52 10.75
CA ILE A 24 -1.01 -3.99 12.10
C ILE A 24 -2.48 -4.05 12.49
N ASN A 25 -3.39 -3.90 11.53
CA ASN A 25 -4.82 -3.96 11.80
C ASN A 25 -5.34 -5.40 11.92
N THR A 26 -4.81 -6.34 11.12
CA THR A 26 -5.26 -7.74 11.13
C THR A 26 -4.58 -8.60 12.20
N GLU A 27 -3.31 -8.30 12.52
CA GLU A 27 -2.51 -9.01 13.52
C GLU A 27 -1.92 -8.01 14.53
N PRO A 28 -2.76 -7.40 15.38
CA PRO A 28 -2.30 -6.40 16.32
C PRO A 28 -1.32 -7.01 17.33
N ASN A 29 -0.11 -6.45 17.36
CA ASN A 29 0.92 -6.77 18.35
C ASN A 29 1.25 -5.49 19.15
N PRO A 30 0.99 -5.45 20.47
CA PRO A 30 1.18 -4.24 21.28
C PRO A 30 2.63 -3.77 21.38
N ASP A 31 3.60 -4.64 21.08
CA ASP A 31 5.03 -4.32 21.11
C ASP A 31 5.46 -3.50 19.88
N PHE A 32 4.66 -3.50 18.81
CA PHE A 32 4.96 -2.80 17.57
C PHE A 32 3.96 -1.68 17.28
N LYS A 33 4.46 -0.62 16.64
CA LYS A 33 3.64 0.51 16.18
C LYS A 33 4.14 1.02 14.83
N LEU A 34 3.22 1.49 14.01
CA LEU A 34 3.56 2.15 12.77
C LEU A 34 4.13 3.54 13.04
N SER A 35 5.28 3.85 12.43
CA SER A 35 5.83 5.21 12.47
C SER A 35 4.95 6.17 11.68
N LYS A 36 4.76 7.40 12.19
CA LYS A 36 4.04 8.47 11.48
C LYS A 36 4.86 9.12 10.36
N ARG A 37 6.18 8.84 10.31
CA ARG A 37 7.10 9.47 9.36
C ARG A 37 7.25 8.57 8.14
N ASN A 38 6.77 9.04 7.00
CA ASN A 38 7.04 8.43 5.70
C ASN A 38 8.42 8.88 5.20
N ILE A 39 9.20 7.93 4.65
CA ILE A 39 10.53 8.20 4.11
C ILE A 39 10.42 8.70 2.67
N ASN A 40 9.69 7.98 1.82
CA ASN A 40 9.43 8.34 0.42
C ASN A 40 8.02 7.92 0.01
N PRO A 41 7.29 8.77 -0.74
CA PRO A 41 6.03 8.36 -1.34
C PRO A 41 6.29 7.37 -2.47
N GLN A 42 5.63 6.22 -2.43
CA GLN A 42 5.61 5.23 -3.49
C GLN A 42 4.20 5.16 -4.07
N HIS A 43 4.10 5.04 -5.39
CA HIS A 43 2.84 4.98 -6.11
C HIS A 43 2.72 3.63 -6.81
N TYR A 44 1.57 2.98 -6.67
CA TYR A 44 1.23 1.78 -7.43
C TYR A 44 0.78 2.16 -8.85
N GLY A 45 1.07 1.28 -9.81
CA GLY A 45 0.67 1.48 -11.19
C GLY A 45 0.60 0.16 -11.96
N PHE A 46 -0.11 0.19 -13.09
CA PHE A 46 -0.19 -0.93 -14.01
C PHE A 46 0.88 -0.79 -15.09
N VAL A 47 1.65 -1.86 -15.29
CA VAL A 47 2.70 -1.91 -16.32
C VAL A 47 2.10 -2.42 -17.63
N PHE A 48 2.42 -1.73 -18.72
CA PHE A 48 2.04 -2.13 -20.07
C PHE A 48 3.29 -2.24 -20.96
N PRO A 49 3.25 -3.07 -22.02
CA PRO A 49 4.25 -3.03 -23.07
C PRO A 49 4.39 -1.62 -23.65
N LEU A 50 5.59 -1.33 -24.18
CA LEU A 50 5.85 -0.06 -24.85
C LEU A 50 4.85 0.14 -26.00
N ASN A 51 4.30 1.35 -26.12
CA ASN A 51 3.30 1.73 -27.11
C ASN A 51 1.96 0.96 -27.05
N SER A 52 1.63 0.36 -25.91
CA SER A 52 0.30 -0.21 -25.70
C SER A 52 -0.78 0.88 -25.65
N GLU A 53 -1.77 0.79 -26.53
CA GLU A 53 -2.98 1.63 -26.51
C GLU A 53 -3.76 1.50 -25.20
N LEU A 54 -3.69 0.33 -24.54
CA LEU A 54 -4.35 0.08 -23.26
C LEU A 54 -3.86 1.01 -22.16
N ARG A 55 -2.62 1.51 -22.25
CA ARG A 55 -2.07 2.44 -21.26
C ARG A 55 -2.94 3.68 -21.14
N HIS A 56 -3.40 4.23 -22.26
CA HIS A 56 -4.24 5.43 -22.25
C HIS A 56 -5.65 5.13 -21.72
N THR A 57 -6.28 4.08 -22.24
CA THR A 57 -7.63 3.67 -21.81
C THR A 57 -7.70 3.37 -20.32
N VAL A 58 -6.75 2.62 -19.78
CA VAL A 58 -6.72 2.29 -18.35
C VAL A 58 -6.48 3.54 -17.50
N ASN A 59 -5.61 4.46 -17.93
CA ASN A 59 -5.40 5.71 -17.20
C ASN A 59 -6.67 6.57 -17.11
N LEU A 60 -7.48 6.63 -18.18
CA LEU A 60 -8.75 7.35 -18.16
C LEU A 60 -9.74 6.72 -17.18
N GLU A 61 -9.87 5.40 -17.16
CA GLU A 61 -10.74 4.72 -16.20
C GLU A 61 -10.25 4.88 -14.75
N LEU A 62 -8.95 4.80 -14.50
CA LEU A 62 -8.39 5.06 -13.17
C LEU A 62 -8.65 6.49 -12.71
N LEU A 63 -8.61 7.46 -13.63
CA LEU A 63 -8.97 8.84 -13.31
C LEU A 63 -10.45 8.95 -12.93
N ARG A 64 -11.35 8.33 -13.71
CA ARG A 64 -12.78 8.28 -13.41
C ARG A 64 -13.06 7.66 -12.03
N LEU A 65 -12.43 6.53 -11.72
CA LEU A 65 -12.57 5.84 -10.43
C LEU A 65 -12.02 6.67 -9.25
N LYS A 66 -10.97 7.45 -9.50
CA LYS A 66 -10.43 8.38 -8.50
C LYS A 66 -11.41 9.53 -8.23
N GLU A 67 -11.97 10.12 -9.28
CA GLU A 67 -12.93 11.22 -9.17
C GLU A 67 -14.24 10.78 -8.50
N SER A 68 -14.67 9.54 -8.72
CA SER A 68 -15.83 8.95 -8.04
C SER A 68 -15.54 8.47 -6.61
N SER A 69 -14.31 8.60 -6.11
CA SER A 69 -13.85 8.08 -4.81
C SER A 69 -13.96 6.55 -4.66
N GLU A 70 -14.21 5.81 -5.75
CA GLU A 70 -14.30 4.34 -5.72
C GLU A 70 -12.97 3.71 -5.30
N ILE A 71 -11.84 4.31 -5.68
CA ILE A 71 -10.51 3.85 -5.26
C ILE A 71 -10.36 3.91 -3.72
N ASP A 72 -10.81 5.00 -3.09
CA ASP A 72 -10.72 5.17 -1.65
C ASP A 72 -11.62 4.17 -0.91
N GLN A 73 -12.79 3.87 -1.47
CA GLN A 73 -13.70 2.84 -0.95
C GLN A 73 -13.06 1.45 -0.99
N ILE A 74 -12.40 1.11 -2.11
CA ILE A 74 -11.67 -0.16 -2.25
C ILE A 74 -10.57 -0.24 -1.19
N ILE A 75 -9.72 0.78 -1.08
CA ILE A 75 -8.61 0.79 -0.10
C ILE A 75 -9.15 0.65 1.32
N THR A 76 -10.18 1.41 1.67
CA THR A 76 -10.81 1.35 3.00
C THR A 76 -11.36 -0.04 3.29
N GLY A 77 -11.95 -0.72 2.29
CA GLY A 77 -12.48 -2.07 2.46
C GLY A 77 -11.43 -3.14 2.78
N TYR A 78 -10.15 -2.91 2.43
CA TYR A 78 -9.06 -3.85 2.69
C TYR A 78 -8.20 -3.51 3.91
N VAL A 79 -8.09 -2.24 4.28
CA VAL A 79 -7.05 -1.75 5.21
C VAL A 79 -7.66 -1.12 6.49
N GLN A 80 -8.91 -1.47 6.84
CA GLN A 80 -9.58 -0.99 8.06
C GLN A 80 -8.85 -1.40 9.34
#